data_AF-A0A1H9MEB8-F1
#
_entry.id   AF-A0A1H9MEB8-F1
#
_cell.length_a   1.000
_cell.length_b   1.000
_cell.length_c   1.000
_cell.angle_alpha   90.00
_cell.angle_beta   90.00
_cell.angle_gamma   90.00
#
_symmetry.space_group_name_H-M   'P 1'
#
loop_
_entity.id
_entity.type
_entity.pdbx_description
1 polymer ?
#
loop_
_entity_poly.entity_id
_entity_poly.type
_entity_poly.pdbx_seq_one_letter_code
_entity_poly.pdbx_strand_id
1 'polypeptide(L)'
;MVLAALAGSAAVWQHWRSCAGPQTFVDASGAAVGSPLGEACLRAMDDGFSFLYPDGKDPWRPESVAGLAFAVLLAASWTVVLLSQRWGRASRVVAVVPLVLLLLTAALNLLARSDALDSVFAHVQLALSASVVLAVVVLALGGTARPRERVLVALALCAPGAAGFLALAADYAVMATFSEANWDTPPWTGTLTLVATALAGVALVVLPVRAGRSVPVTA
;
A
#
# COMPACT_ATOMS: atom_id res chain seq x y z
N MET A 1 9.71 2.99 -3.96
CA MET A 1 8.36 2.83 -4.53
C MET A 1 8.28 1.73 -5.58
N VAL A 2 8.91 1.81 -6.76
CA VAL A 2 8.80 0.73 -7.78
C VAL A 2 9.26 -0.63 -7.24
N LEU A 3 10.43 -0.70 -6.61
CA LEU A 3 10.92 -1.93 -5.96
C LEU A 3 9.99 -2.39 -4.82
N ALA A 4 9.37 -1.45 -4.11
CA ALA A 4 8.38 -1.78 -3.09
C ALA A 4 7.17 -2.46 -3.76
N ALA A 5 6.59 -1.84 -4.80
CA ALA A 5 5.46 -2.42 -5.52
C ALA A 5 5.76 -3.83 -6.04
N LEU A 6 6.99 -4.09 -6.54
CA LEU A 6 7.40 -5.45 -6.95
C LEU A 6 7.43 -6.43 -5.77
N ALA A 7 7.98 -6.03 -4.62
CA ALA A 7 7.98 -6.86 -3.42
C ALA A 7 6.55 -7.15 -2.94
N GLY A 8 5.68 -6.13 -2.92
CA GLY A 8 4.28 -6.31 -2.56
C GLY A 8 3.53 -7.18 -3.59
N SER A 9 3.82 -7.06 -4.89
CA SER A 9 3.24 -7.94 -5.92
C SER A 9 3.64 -9.39 -5.71
N ALA A 10 4.89 -9.65 -5.30
CA ALA A 10 5.30 -10.99 -4.93
C ALA A 10 4.50 -11.52 -3.73
N ALA A 11 4.28 -10.69 -2.70
CA ALA A 11 3.47 -11.07 -1.53
C ALA A 11 2.02 -11.40 -1.91
N VAL A 12 1.35 -10.49 -2.63
CA VAL A 12 -0.03 -10.67 -3.14
C VAL A 12 -0.13 -11.94 -3.99
N TRP A 13 0.79 -12.12 -4.95
CA TRP A 13 0.78 -13.31 -5.80
C TRP A 13 1.01 -14.59 -5.02
N GLN A 14 1.98 -14.62 -4.09
CA GLN A 14 2.27 -15.80 -3.27
C GLN A 14 1.08 -16.20 -2.38
N HIS A 15 0.39 -15.22 -1.80
CA HIS A 15 -0.78 -15.44 -0.99
C HIS A 15 -1.97 -15.96 -1.83
N TRP A 16 -2.26 -15.31 -2.95
CA TRP A 16 -3.42 -15.65 -3.79
C TRP A 16 -3.18 -16.74 -4.84
N ARG A 17 -1.98 -17.32 -4.93
CA ARG A 17 -1.65 -18.34 -5.95
C ARG A 17 -2.59 -19.55 -5.90
N SER A 18 -3.13 -19.91 -4.73
CA SER A 18 -4.09 -21.01 -4.58
C SER A 18 -5.46 -20.69 -5.16
N CYS A 19 -5.75 -19.41 -5.39
CA CYS A 19 -6.96 -18.91 -6.05
C CYS A 19 -6.76 -18.70 -7.56
N ALA A 20 -5.60 -19.06 -8.13
CA ALA A 20 -5.36 -19.02 -9.57
C ALA A 20 -6.05 -20.22 -10.27
N GLY A 21 -7.36 -20.12 -10.49
CA GLY A 21 -8.18 -21.12 -11.18
C GLY A 21 -9.55 -20.56 -11.55
N PRO A 22 -10.40 -21.30 -12.31
CA PRO A 22 -11.74 -20.85 -12.66
C PRO A 22 -12.53 -20.60 -11.36
N GLN A 23 -12.79 -19.34 -11.04
CA GLN A 23 -13.61 -18.96 -9.90
C GLN A 23 -15.07 -18.94 -10.32
N THR A 24 -15.97 -19.09 -9.36
CA THR A 24 -17.37 -18.72 -9.52
C THR A 24 -17.49 -17.20 -9.64
N PHE A 25 -18.20 -16.72 -10.66
CA PHE A 25 -18.53 -15.31 -10.85
C PHE A 25 -20.02 -15.14 -11.10
N VAL A 26 -20.60 -14.03 -10.63
CA VAL A 26 -21.98 -13.67 -10.95
C VAL A 26 -21.95 -13.09 -12.35
N ASP A 27 -22.70 -13.66 -13.27
CA ASP A 27 -22.97 -12.96 -14.50
C ASP A 27 -23.96 -11.80 -14.27
N ALA A 28 -24.22 -11.00 -15.31
CA ALA A 28 -25.18 -9.89 -15.22
C ALA A 28 -26.62 -10.34 -14.90
N SER A 29 -26.91 -11.64 -14.91
CA SER A 29 -28.22 -12.22 -14.61
C SER A 29 -28.39 -12.68 -13.16
N GLY A 30 -27.32 -12.63 -12.35
CA GLY A 30 -27.35 -13.15 -10.98
C GLY A 30 -27.01 -14.64 -10.87
N ALA A 31 -26.62 -15.30 -11.97
CA ALA A 31 -26.30 -16.72 -11.96
C ALA A 31 -24.81 -16.95 -11.62
N ALA A 32 -24.56 -17.82 -10.65
CA ALA A 32 -23.22 -18.26 -10.30
C ALA A 32 -22.67 -19.20 -11.39
N VAL A 33 -21.64 -18.76 -12.11
CA VAL A 33 -20.98 -19.53 -13.17
C VAL A 33 -19.55 -19.83 -12.75
N GLY A 34 -19.23 -21.10 -12.51
CA GLY A 34 -17.87 -21.54 -12.22
C GLY A 34 -17.78 -22.80 -11.35
N SER A 35 -16.55 -23.17 -10.97
CA SER A 35 -16.28 -24.27 -10.03
C SER A 35 -16.16 -23.72 -8.60
N PRO A 36 -16.59 -24.48 -7.58
CA PRO A 36 -16.42 -24.06 -6.19
C PRO A 36 -14.95 -23.85 -5.84
N LEU A 37 -14.68 -22.92 -4.92
CA LEU A 37 -13.34 -22.61 -4.46
C LEU A 37 -12.69 -23.83 -3.81
N GLY A 38 -11.43 -24.10 -4.16
CA GLY A 38 -10.64 -25.11 -3.46
C GLY A 38 -10.35 -24.69 -2.02
N GLU A 39 -10.20 -25.67 -1.11
CA GLU A 39 -9.93 -25.42 0.31
C GLU A 39 -8.71 -24.52 0.54
N ALA A 40 -7.69 -24.61 -0.31
CA ALA A 40 -6.48 -23.80 -0.20
C ALA A 40 -6.73 -22.31 -0.53
N CYS A 41 -7.74 -22.01 -1.35
CA CYS A 41 -8.16 -20.64 -1.60
C CYS A 41 -9.05 -20.13 -0.45
N LEU A 42 -9.97 -20.96 0.05
CA LEU A 42 -10.80 -20.62 1.21
C LEU A 42 -9.92 -20.27 2.44
N ARG A 43 -8.90 -21.09 2.72
CA ARG A 43 -7.93 -20.80 3.79
C ARG A 43 -7.17 -19.50 3.56
N ALA A 44 -6.74 -19.20 2.33
CA ALA A 44 -6.10 -17.91 2.05
C ALA A 44 -7.03 -16.73 2.35
N MET A 45 -8.33 -16.89 2.05
CA MET A 45 -9.34 -15.89 2.38
C MET A 45 -9.63 -15.81 3.90
N ASP A 46 -9.56 -16.92 4.66
CA ASP A 46 -9.60 -16.94 6.15
C ASP A 46 -8.42 -16.16 6.76
N ASP A 47 -7.26 -16.27 6.11
CA ASP A 47 -6.01 -15.72 6.61
C ASP A 47 -5.93 -14.19 6.47
N GLY A 48 -6.87 -13.57 5.75
CA GLY A 48 -7.02 -12.13 5.62
C GLY A 48 -6.15 -11.50 4.53
N PHE A 49 -5.56 -10.33 4.82
CA PHE A 49 -4.83 -9.56 3.81
C PHE A 49 -3.45 -10.17 3.50
N SER A 50 -3.10 -10.14 2.21
CA SER A 50 -1.94 -10.82 1.63
C SER A 50 -0.57 -10.21 1.93
N PHE A 51 -0.50 -9.00 2.49
CA PHE A 51 0.75 -8.34 2.86
C PHE A 51 0.53 -7.38 4.02
N LEU A 52 1.56 -7.24 4.87
CA LEU A 52 1.60 -6.32 6.00
C LEU A 52 0.58 -6.56 7.12
N TYR A 53 -0.19 -7.65 7.14
CA TYR A 53 -1.02 -7.99 8.28
C TYR A 53 -0.35 -9.13 9.08
N PRO A 54 -0.27 -9.05 10.42
CA PRO A 54 0.14 -10.18 11.24
C PRO A 54 -0.94 -11.26 11.17
N ASP A 55 -0.83 -12.16 10.19
CA ASP A 55 -1.80 -13.24 9.95
C ASP A 55 -1.67 -14.39 10.98
N GLY A 56 -0.66 -14.33 11.84
CA GLY A 56 -0.40 -15.30 12.91
C GLY A 56 0.34 -16.54 12.47
N LYS A 57 0.80 -16.55 11.22
CA LYS A 57 1.74 -17.55 10.76
C LYS A 57 3.17 -17.12 11.04
N ASP A 58 4.08 -18.02 10.71
CA ASP A 58 5.51 -17.76 10.79
C ASP A 58 5.87 -16.47 10.02
N PRO A 59 6.46 -15.45 10.69
CA PRO A 59 6.81 -14.17 10.07
C PRO A 59 7.87 -14.33 8.95
N TRP A 60 8.51 -15.49 8.85
CA TRP A 60 9.53 -15.80 7.84
C TRP A 60 8.98 -16.54 6.62
N ARG A 61 7.65 -16.70 6.51
CA ARG A 61 7.04 -17.21 5.27
C ARG A 61 7.33 -16.27 4.10
N PRO A 62 7.46 -16.78 2.87
CA PRO A 62 7.82 -15.97 1.70
C PRO A 62 6.93 -14.74 1.53
N GLU A 63 5.61 -14.89 1.72
CA GLU A 63 4.64 -13.79 1.59
C GLU A 63 4.86 -12.69 2.64
N SER A 64 5.13 -13.09 3.89
CA SER A 64 5.38 -12.17 5.01
C SER A 64 6.71 -11.43 4.83
N VAL A 65 7.75 -12.12 4.36
CA VAL A 65 9.05 -11.52 4.03
C VAL A 65 8.92 -10.51 2.88
N ALA A 66 8.13 -10.84 1.86
CA ALA A 66 7.84 -9.95 0.74
C ALA A 66 7.02 -8.72 1.19
N GLY A 67 6.04 -8.90 2.09
CA GLY A 67 5.30 -7.82 2.73
C GLY A 67 6.18 -6.92 3.59
N LEU A 68 7.09 -7.49 4.39
CA LEU A 68 8.07 -6.73 5.18
C LEU A 68 9.00 -5.91 4.26
N ALA A 69 9.53 -6.54 3.21
CA ALA A 69 10.35 -5.86 2.22
C ALA A 69 9.58 -4.71 1.56
N PHE A 70 8.30 -4.88 1.26
CA PHE A 70 7.42 -3.81 0.79
C PHE A 70 7.37 -2.63 1.78
N ALA A 71 7.04 -2.83 3.06
CA ALA A 71 7.01 -1.73 4.03
C ALA A 71 8.37 -1.04 4.22
N VAL A 72 9.46 -1.81 4.32
CA VAL A 72 10.81 -1.25 4.48
C VAL A 72 11.21 -0.42 3.26
N LEU A 73 10.91 -0.89 2.04
CA LEU A 73 11.20 -0.14 0.82
C LEU A 73 10.31 1.10 0.66
N LEU A 74 9.06 1.06 1.14
CA LEU A 74 8.20 2.24 1.23
C LEU A 74 8.78 3.26 2.22
N ALA A 75 9.18 2.81 3.42
CA ALA A 75 9.78 3.65 4.45
C ALA A 75 11.06 4.30 3.95
N ALA A 76 11.99 3.52 3.38
CA ALA A 76 13.21 4.02 2.78
C ALA A 76 12.92 5.07 1.68
N SER A 77 11.93 4.81 0.82
CA SER A 77 11.56 5.77 -0.23
C SER A 77 11.01 7.07 0.34
N TRP A 78 10.22 7.02 1.41
CA TRP A 78 9.72 8.21 2.08
C TRP A 78 10.82 8.96 2.83
N THR A 79 11.76 8.25 3.48
CA THR A 79 12.94 8.84 4.09
C THR A 79 13.76 9.65 3.08
N VAL A 80 13.99 9.11 1.87
CA VAL A 80 14.69 9.84 0.80
C VAL A 80 13.98 11.16 0.47
N VAL A 81 12.64 11.15 0.40
CA VAL A 81 11.85 12.37 0.13
C VAL A 81 11.98 13.37 1.28
N LEU A 82 11.87 12.91 2.53
CA LEU A 82 12.04 13.75 3.72
C LEU A 82 13.41 14.43 3.75
N LEU A 83 14.48 13.70 3.41
CA LEU A 83 15.85 14.20 3.42
C LEU A 83 16.17 15.10 2.22
N SER A 84 15.53 14.88 1.06
CA SER A 84 15.80 15.64 -0.17
C SER A 84 15.20 17.05 -0.19
N GLN A 85 14.17 17.31 0.63
CA GLN A 85 13.40 18.56 0.59
C GLN A 85 13.75 19.49 1.76
N ARG A 86 13.61 20.80 1.54
CA ARG A 86 13.78 21.81 2.60
C ARG A 86 12.43 22.09 3.27
N TRP A 87 12.13 21.34 4.32
CA TRP A 87 10.89 21.48 5.08
C TRP A 87 10.98 22.56 6.15
N GLY A 88 9.89 23.30 6.36
CA GLY A 88 9.67 24.03 7.62
C GLY A 88 9.54 23.05 8.79
N ARG A 89 9.81 23.52 10.02
CA ARG A 89 9.79 22.65 11.23
C ARG A 89 8.45 21.92 11.39
N ALA A 90 7.32 22.64 11.26
CA ALA A 90 5.99 22.06 11.38
C ALA A 90 5.72 20.99 10.32
N SER A 91 6.00 21.29 9.05
CA SER A 91 5.83 20.33 7.95
C SER A 91 6.71 19.09 8.11
N ARG A 92 7.94 19.26 8.63
CA ARG A 92 8.83 18.13 8.92
C ARG A 92 8.27 17.22 9.99
N VAL A 93 7.75 17.77 11.10
CA VAL A 93 7.14 16.98 12.18
C VAL A 93 5.99 16.15 11.63
N VAL A 94 5.05 16.78 10.91
CA VAL A 94 3.90 16.09 10.32
C VAL A 94 4.33 15.02 9.32
N ALA A 95 5.35 15.31 8.49
CA ALA A 95 5.84 14.38 7.49
C ALA A 95 6.63 13.19 8.07
N VAL A 96 7.18 13.30 9.28
CA VAL A 96 7.85 12.19 9.99
C VAL A 96 6.83 11.21 10.57
N VAL A 97 5.62 11.65 10.93
CA VAL A 97 4.61 10.76 11.55
C VAL A 97 4.27 9.54 10.67
N PRO A 98 3.96 9.69 9.36
CA PRO A 98 3.75 8.53 8.48
C PRO A 98 4.95 7.57 8.42
N LEU A 99 6.18 8.09 8.50
CA LEU A 99 7.38 7.25 8.51
C LEU A 99 7.43 6.36 9.75
N VAL A 100 7.21 6.96 10.92
CA VAL A 100 7.24 6.25 12.20
C VAL A 100 6.15 5.19 12.24
N LEU A 101 4.94 5.54 11.81
CA LEU A 101 3.82 4.60 11.79
C LEU A 101 4.04 3.46 10.79
N LEU A 102 4.63 3.73 9.62
CA LEU A 102 4.99 2.70 8.65
C LEU A 102 6.08 1.74 9.19
N LEU A 103 7.10 2.27 9.87
CA LEU A 103 8.11 1.45 10.53
C LEU A 103 7.53 0.63 11.68
N LEU A 104 6.58 1.21 12.43
CA LEU A 104 5.85 0.49 13.46
C LEU A 104 5.02 -0.65 12.86
N THR A 105 4.30 -0.41 11.76
CA THR A 105 3.62 -1.48 10.99
C THR A 105 4.57 -2.60 10.60
N ALA A 106 5.77 -2.26 10.09
CA ALA A 106 6.79 -3.25 9.76
C ALA A 106 7.26 -4.05 10.98
N ALA A 107 7.47 -3.39 12.12
CA ALA A 107 7.89 -4.03 13.36
C ALA A 107 6.80 -4.94 13.95
N LEU A 108 5.54 -4.50 13.92
CA LEU A 108 4.40 -5.30 14.40
C LEU A 108 4.20 -6.57 13.56
N ASN A 109 4.51 -6.54 12.26
CA ASN A 109 4.50 -7.72 11.39
C ASN A 109 5.51 -8.80 11.77
N LEU A 110 6.52 -8.48 12.59
CA LEU A 110 7.49 -9.46 13.10
C LEU A 110 7.02 -10.17 14.37
N LEU A 111 5.91 -9.71 14.96
CA LEU A 111 5.38 -10.25 16.21
C LEU A 111 4.38 -11.38 15.95
N ALA A 112 4.32 -12.33 16.88
CA ALA A 112 3.31 -13.38 16.85
C ALA A 112 1.91 -12.78 17.07
N ARG A 113 0.93 -13.27 16.32
CA ARG A 113 -0.46 -12.79 16.38
C ARG A 113 -1.10 -13.06 17.73
N SER A 114 -1.90 -12.09 18.17
CA SER A 114 -2.78 -12.16 19.33
C SER A 114 -3.90 -11.14 19.15
N ASP A 115 -5.03 -11.31 19.84
CA ASP A 115 -6.15 -10.36 19.77
C ASP A 115 -5.72 -8.92 20.15
N ALA A 116 -4.78 -8.82 21.09
CA ALA A 116 -4.18 -7.54 21.48
C ALA A 116 -3.38 -6.92 20.33
N LEU A 117 -2.60 -7.74 19.60
CA LEU A 117 -1.85 -7.28 18.43
C LEU A 117 -2.79 -6.84 17.31
N ASP A 118 -3.84 -7.60 17.02
CA ASP A 118 -4.81 -7.29 15.96
C ASP A 118 -5.47 -5.91 16.22
N SER A 119 -5.85 -5.66 17.48
CA SER A 119 -6.37 -4.35 17.90
C SER A 119 -5.35 -3.23 17.73
N VAL A 120 -4.12 -3.39 18.26
CA VAL A 120 -3.06 -2.37 18.12
C VAL A 120 -2.75 -2.10 16.65
N PHE A 121 -2.64 -3.15 15.86
CA PHE A 121 -2.31 -3.09 14.45
C PHE A 121 -3.36 -2.31 13.65
N ALA A 122 -4.65 -2.56 13.89
CA ALA A 122 -5.75 -1.81 13.28
C ALA A 122 -5.67 -0.30 13.60
N HIS A 123 -5.42 0.07 14.87
CA HIS A 123 -5.27 1.46 15.27
C HIS A 123 -4.05 2.12 14.62
N VAL A 124 -2.93 1.41 14.50
CA VAL A 124 -1.72 1.90 13.83
C VAL A 124 -1.97 2.14 12.35
N GLN A 125 -2.64 1.23 11.64
CA GLN A 125 -2.97 1.41 10.22
C GLN A 125 -3.97 2.55 9.98
N LEU A 126 -4.93 2.74 10.88
CA LEU A 126 -5.86 3.88 10.83
C LEU A 126 -5.12 5.20 11.07
N ALA A 127 -4.27 5.24 12.09
CA ALA A 127 -3.41 6.39 12.38
C ALA A 127 -2.47 6.70 11.22
N LEU A 128 -1.91 5.68 10.56
CA LEU A 128 -1.07 5.84 9.37
C LEU A 128 -1.86 6.54 8.26
N SER A 129 -3.06 6.05 7.95
CA SER A 129 -3.93 6.66 6.94
C SER A 129 -4.27 8.11 7.27
N ALA A 130 -4.70 8.37 8.51
CA ALA A 130 -5.01 9.73 8.98
C ALA A 130 -3.79 10.66 8.92
N SER A 131 -2.60 10.16 9.28
CA SER A 131 -1.35 10.92 9.23
C SER A 131 -0.95 11.29 7.79
N VAL A 132 -1.20 10.41 6.82
CA VAL A 132 -0.95 10.68 5.40
C VAL A 132 -1.89 11.76 4.90
N VAL A 133 -3.18 11.68 5.21
CA VAL A 133 -4.17 12.72 4.87
C VAL A 133 -3.77 14.06 5.49
N LEU A 134 -3.42 14.07 6.78
CA LEU A 134 -2.95 15.26 7.48
C LEU A 134 -1.69 15.85 6.83
N ALA A 135 -0.72 15.01 6.46
CA ALA A 135 0.49 15.44 5.78
C ALA A 135 0.17 16.09 4.42
N VAL A 136 -0.72 15.48 3.62
CA VAL A 136 -1.18 16.07 2.35
C VAL A 136 -1.81 17.44 2.59
N VAL A 137 -2.71 17.58 3.57
CA VAL A 137 -3.40 18.84 3.88
C VAL A 137 -2.42 19.92 4.32
N VAL A 138 -1.53 19.62 5.27
CA VAL A 138 -0.53 20.59 5.77
C VAL A 138 0.40 21.04 4.65
N LEU A 139 0.76 20.15 3.73
CA LEU A 139 1.66 20.47 2.62
C LEU A 139 0.97 21.22 1.49
N ALA A 140 -0.30 20.94 1.25
CA ALA A 140 -1.12 21.69 0.32
C ALA A 140 -1.29 23.15 0.78
N LEU A 141 -1.53 23.35 2.09
CA LEU A 141 -1.77 24.65 2.71
C LEU A 141 -0.49 25.43 3.05
N GLY A 142 0.64 24.75 3.24
CA GLY A 142 1.90 25.31 3.76
C GLY A 142 2.63 26.33 2.87
N GLY A 143 2.02 26.79 1.77
CA GLY A 143 2.32 28.03 1.03
C GLY A 143 3.69 28.17 0.34
N THR A 144 4.71 27.43 0.75
CA THR A 144 6.13 27.74 0.47
C THR A 144 6.74 26.94 -0.68
N ALA A 145 6.18 25.78 -1.01
CA ALA A 145 6.66 24.95 -2.11
C ALA A 145 5.99 25.32 -3.44
N ARG A 146 6.74 25.19 -4.55
CA ARG A 146 6.19 25.36 -5.91
C ARG A 146 5.10 24.32 -6.17
N PRO A 147 4.07 24.61 -6.99
CA PRO A 147 2.97 23.65 -7.27
C PRO A 147 3.47 22.27 -7.68
N ARG A 148 4.54 22.21 -8.48
CA ARG A 148 5.18 20.96 -8.92
C ARG A 148 5.77 20.15 -7.76
N GLU A 149 6.46 20.81 -6.83
CA GLU A 149 7.03 20.14 -5.65
C GLU A 149 5.91 19.56 -4.77
N ARG A 150 4.79 20.29 -4.64
CA ARG A 150 3.60 19.77 -3.93
C ARG A 150 3.05 18.51 -4.57
N VAL A 151 2.96 18.46 -5.90
CA VAL A 151 2.51 17.26 -6.63
C VAL A 151 3.47 16.08 -6.41
N LEU A 152 4.79 16.31 -6.52
CA LEU A 152 5.77 15.25 -6.29
C LEU A 152 5.71 14.72 -4.85
N VAL A 153 5.57 15.61 -3.87
CA VAL A 153 5.44 15.21 -2.46
C VAL A 153 4.12 14.49 -2.20
N ALA A 154 3.01 14.91 -2.81
CA ALA A 154 1.73 14.21 -2.71
C ALA A 154 1.80 12.79 -3.33
N LEU A 155 2.45 12.64 -4.49
CA LEU A 155 2.69 11.34 -5.10
C LEU A 155 3.61 10.46 -4.24
N ALA A 156 4.60 11.05 -3.59
CA ALA A 156 5.47 10.34 -2.66
C ALA A 156 4.73 9.89 -1.39
N LEU A 157 3.71 10.64 -0.93
CA LEU A 157 2.86 10.25 0.18
C LEU A 157 1.97 9.04 -0.13
N CYS A 158 1.79 8.69 -1.40
CA CYS A 158 1.21 7.39 -1.77
C CYS A 158 2.05 6.22 -1.24
N ALA A 159 3.36 6.40 -0.96
CA ALA A 159 4.18 5.34 -0.39
C ALA A 159 3.69 4.92 1.01
N PRO A 160 3.73 5.77 2.05
CA PRO A 160 3.17 5.41 3.34
C PRO A 160 1.65 5.19 3.28
N GLY A 161 0.93 5.87 2.39
CA GLY A 161 -0.51 5.68 2.21
C GLY A 161 -0.90 4.26 1.76
N ALA A 162 -0.07 3.62 0.93
CA ALA A 162 -0.31 2.27 0.42
C ALA A 162 -0.28 1.18 1.50
N ALA A 163 0.33 1.45 2.66
CA ALA A 163 0.35 0.53 3.80
C ALA A 163 -0.73 0.84 4.86
N GLY A 164 -1.53 1.89 4.64
CA GLY A 164 -2.58 2.32 5.57
C GLY A 164 -3.90 1.60 5.35
N PHE A 165 -4.73 1.59 6.40
CA PHE A 165 -6.08 1.03 6.39
C PHE A 165 -6.94 1.50 5.21
N LEU A 166 -6.91 2.79 4.85
CA LEU A 166 -7.76 3.31 3.77
C LEU A 166 -7.44 2.70 2.40
N ALA A 167 -6.16 2.40 2.12
CA ALA A 167 -5.77 1.73 0.88
C ALA A 167 -6.28 0.28 0.85
N LEU A 168 -6.12 -0.44 1.96
CA LEU A 168 -6.62 -1.81 2.11
C LEU A 168 -8.14 -1.88 2.02
N ALA A 169 -8.85 -0.94 2.66
CA ALA A 169 -10.31 -0.85 2.59
C ALA A 169 -10.81 -0.54 1.17
N ALA A 170 -10.11 0.32 0.44
CA ALA A 170 -10.43 0.61 -0.96
C ALA A 170 -10.19 -0.61 -1.86
N ASP A 171 -9.05 -1.30 -1.71
CA ASP A 171 -8.77 -2.54 -2.42
C ASP A 171 -9.84 -3.60 -2.13
N TYR A 172 -10.16 -3.81 -0.86
CA TYR A 172 -11.21 -4.73 -0.42
C TYR A 172 -12.56 -4.39 -1.05
N ALA A 173 -13.00 -3.14 -0.97
CA ALA A 173 -14.30 -2.73 -1.49
C ALA A 173 -14.41 -2.96 -3.01
N VAL A 174 -13.33 -2.69 -3.74
CA VAL A 174 -13.29 -2.95 -5.19
C VAL A 174 -13.33 -4.44 -5.46
N MET A 175 -12.48 -5.25 -4.81
CA MET A 175 -12.45 -6.69 -5.04
C MET A 175 -13.76 -7.37 -4.64
N ALA A 176 -14.39 -6.94 -3.54
CA ALA A 176 -15.69 -7.43 -3.09
C ALA A 176 -16.81 -7.11 -4.08
N THR A 177 -16.69 -6.03 -4.87
CA THR A 177 -17.65 -5.70 -5.92
C THR A 177 -17.54 -6.64 -7.13
N PHE A 178 -16.36 -7.19 -7.38
CA PHE A 178 -16.07 -8.02 -8.57
C PHE A 178 -15.93 -9.52 -8.27
N SER A 179 -16.04 -9.95 -7.01
CA SER A 179 -15.84 -11.33 -6.57
C SER A 179 -17.10 -11.89 -5.89
N GLU A 180 -17.60 -13.04 -6.36
CA GLU A 180 -18.62 -13.83 -5.62
C GLU A 180 -18.07 -14.40 -4.32
N ALA A 181 -16.76 -14.61 -4.28
CA ALA A 181 -16.02 -14.96 -3.08
C ALA A 181 -15.82 -13.69 -2.25
N ASN A 182 -16.89 -13.22 -1.61
CA ASN A 182 -16.93 -12.04 -0.73
C ASN A 182 -16.73 -12.39 0.75
N TRP A 183 -16.50 -13.67 1.03
CA TRP A 183 -16.11 -14.20 2.32
C TRP A 183 -14.81 -13.50 2.80
N ASP A 184 -14.73 -13.14 4.09
CA ASP A 184 -13.73 -12.36 4.85
C ASP A 184 -12.70 -11.47 4.12
N THR A 185 -11.93 -11.98 3.16
CA THR A 185 -11.10 -11.19 2.22
C THR A 185 -11.19 -11.74 0.79
N PRO A 186 -11.72 -10.98 -0.19
CA PRO A 186 -11.81 -11.41 -1.58
C PRO A 186 -10.46 -11.73 -2.23
N PRO A 187 -10.39 -12.68 -3.19
CA PRO A 187 -9.18 -12.97 -3.93
C PRO A 187 -8.58 -11.72 -4.59
N TRP A 188 -7.26 -11.68 -4.69
CA TRP A 188 -6.49 -10.59 -5.31
C TRP A 188 -6.56 -9.24 -4.60
N THR A 189 -7.16 -9.16 -3.40
CA THR A 189 -7.07 -7.99 -2.54
C THR A 189 -5.60 -7.61 -2.30
N GLY A 190 -5.27 -6.35 -2.56
CA GLY A 190 -3.90 -5.83 -2.57
C GLY A 190 -3.40 -5.38 -3.93
N THR A 191 -3.96 -5.91 -5.01
CA THR A 191 -3.43 -5.69 -6.36
C THR A 191 -3.52 -4.22 -6.79
N LEU A 192 -4.61 -3.51 -6.45
CA LEU A 192 -4.79 -2.12 -6.87
C LEU A 192 -3.84 -1.19 -6.12
N THR A 193 -3.67 -1.42 -4.82
CA THR A 193 -2.70 -0.70 -4.00
C THR A 193 -1.29 -0.80 -4.58
N LEU A 194 -0.89 -1.97 -5.08
CA LEU A 194 0.42 -2.16 -5.70
C LEU A 194 0.55 -1.50 -7.07
N VAL A 195 -0.48 -1.59 -7.90
CA VAL A 195 -0.52 -0.88 -9.19
C VAL A 195 -0.40 0.62 -8.96
N ALA A 196 -1.18 1.17 -8.02
CA ALA A 196 -1.12 2.59 -7.66
C ALA A 196 0.27 2.98 -7.14
N THR A 197 0.88 2.14 -6.29
CA THR A 197 2.25 2.35 -5.77
C THR A 197 3.30 2.34 -6.89
N ALA A 198 3.18 1.42 -7.85
CA ALA A 198 4.07 1.34 -9.01
C ALA A 198 3.94 2.59 -9.88
N LEU A 199 2.71 2.99 -10.22
CA LEU A 199 2.43 4.19 -11.02
C LEU A 199 2.95 5.46 -10.35
N ALA A 200 2.74 5.61 -9.05
CA ALA A 200 3.29 6.74 -8.28
C ALA A 200 4.83 6.73 -8.31
N GLY A 201 5.45 5.56 -8.15
CA GLY A 201 6.91 5.41 -8.27
C GLY A 201 7.45 5.81 -9.65
N VAL A 202 6.77 5.39 -10.73
CA VAL A 202 7.14 5.78 -12.10
C VAL A 202 6.96 7.28 -12.30
N ALA A 203 5.85 7.86 -11.83
CA ALA A 203 5.58 9.29 -11.94
C ALA A 203 6.67 10.12 -11.24
N LEU A 204 7.14 9.70 -10.06
CA LEU A 204 8.24 10.35 -9.34
C LEU A 204 9.57 10.31 -10.08
N VAL A 205 9.79 9.34 -10.97
CA VAL A 205 11.01 9.28 -11.80
C VAL A 205 10.85 10.11 -13.07
N VAL A 206 9.70 10.02 -13.74
CA VAL A 206 9.48 10.64 -15.05
C VAL A 206 9.25 12.15 -14.96
N LEU A 207 8.47 12.62 -13.96
CA LEU A 207 8.11 14.02 -13.83
C LEU A 207 9.31 14.95 -13.57
N PRO A 208 10.33 14.57 -12.76
CA PRO A 208 11.57 15.33 -12.64
C PRO A 208 12.35 15.46 -13.95
N VAL A 209 12.54 14.35 -14.66
CA VAL A 209 13.40 14.25 -15.86
C VAL A 209 12.86 15.10 -17.02
N ARG A 210 11.54 15.13 -17.22
CA ARG A 210 10.95 15.87 -18.35
C ARG A 210 11.12 17.38 -18.28
N ALA A 211 11.25 17.96 -17.09
CA ALA A 211 11.40 19.41 -16.96
C ALA A 211 12.85 19.90 -17.05
N GLY A 212 13.85 19.01 -16.97
CA GLY A 212 15.24 19.36 -17.23
C GLY A 212 15.57 19.48 -18.72
N ARG A 213 14.60 19.14 -19.60
CA ARG A 213 14.74 19.10 -21.07
C ARG A 213 14.15 20.32 -21.77
N SER A 214 13.94 21.45 -21.09
CA SER A 214 13.66 22.71 -21.78
C SER A 214 14.87 23.08 -22.64
N VAL A 215 14.71 22.89 -23.95
CA VAL A 215 15.66 23.27 -24.99
C VAL A 215 16.01 24.75 -24.82
N PRO A 216 17.29 25.15 -24.80
CA PRO A 216 17.65 26.55 -24.80
C PRO A 216 17.10 27.17 -26.08
N VAL A 217 16.16 28.10 -25.93
CA VAL A 217 15.77 29.01 -27.01
C VAL A 217 16.96 29.95 -27.18
N THR A 218 17.85 29.62 -28.10
CA THR A 218 18.84 30.56 -28.63
C THR A 218 18.08 31.68 -29.32
N ALA A 219 18.18 32.88 -28.77
CA ALA A 219 17.73 34.12 -29.38
C ALA A 219 18.63 34.51 -30.56
#